data_AF-A0A1X7INV4-F1
#
_entry.id   AF-A0A1X7INV4-F1
#
_cell.length_a   1.000
_cell.length_b   1.000
_cell.length_c   1.000
_cell.angle_alpha   90.00
_cell.angle_beta   90.00
_cell.angle_gamma   90.00
#
_symmetry.space_group_name_H-M   'P 1'
#
loop_
_entity.id
_entity.type
_entity.pdbx_description
1 polymer ?
#
loop_
_entity_poly.entity_id
_entity_poly.type
_entity_poly.pdbx_seq_one_letter_code
_entity_poly.pdbx_strand_id
1 'polypeptide(L)'
;MESSEVRASGYWYGDDVELKTGVDALNALRRYRVAEMAMRRRTRAALRLNETDITALRFVVNAERDSRPVSPKDLAGHLGISSASTTVLVDRLVASGHLNRTKHPSDGRAVVLAATPMTHSDMSEVFGDMHHRMMAVARSLEAHDATVITAFLERMSDAVSKSDK
;
A
#
# COMPACT_ATOMS: atom_id res chain seq x y z
N MET A 1 51.62 -7.00 -32.21
CA MET A 1 50.23 -6.69 -32.63
C MET A 1 49.36 -6.96 -31.41
N GLU A 2 49.18 -5.93 -30.58
CA GLU A 2 48.41 -5.97 -29.34
C GLU A 2 46.93 -6.25 -29.65
N SER A 3 46.36 -7.26 -29.01
CA SER A 3 44.90 -7.40 -28.90
C SER A 3 44.51 -6.96 -27.50
N SER A 4 44.08 -5.70 -27.44
CA SER A 4 43.40 -5.09 -26.30
C SER A 4 42.02 -5.74 -26.15
N GLU A 5 41.86 -6.56 -25.10
CA GLU A 5 40.54 -7.04 -24.68
C GLU A 5 40.05 -6.12 -23.56
N VAL A 6 39.20 -5.17 -23.95
CA VAL A 6 38.41 -4.36 -23.03
C VAL A 6 37.42 -5.28 -22.31
N ARG A 7 37.64 -5.53 -21.02
CA ARG A 7 36.59 -5.96 -20.08
C ARG A 7 36.40 -4.91 -18.99
N ALA A 8 35.67 -3.87 -19.35
CA ALA A 8 35.02 -3.00 -18.39
C ALA A 8 33.65 -3.60 -18.02
N SER A 9 33.59 -4.29 -16.88
CA SER A 9 32.36 -4.54 -16.10
C SER A 9 32.85 -4.89 -14.70
N GLY A 10 32.70 -4.10 -13.65
CA GLY A 10 31.56 -3.26 -13.30
C GLY A 10 31.03 -3.79 -11.97
N TYR A 11 31.71 -3.41 -10.87
CA TYR A 11 31.55 -3.79 -9.45
C TYR A 11 32.39 -4.97 -8.93
N TRP A 12 33.35 -4.59 -8.08
CA TRP A 12 34.26 -5.40 -7.27
C TRP A 12 33.55 -6.03 -6.08
N TYR A 13 32.89 -7.19 -6.26
CA TYR A 13 32.63 -8.11 -5.16
C TYR A 13 32.88 -9.52 -5.68
N GLY A 14 33.84 -10.22 -5.08
CA GLY A 14 34.24 -11.58 -5.46
C GLY A 14 33.09 -12.59 -5.26
N ASP A 15 33.36 -13.84 -5.62
CA ASP A 15 32.47 -15.01 -5.54
C ASP A 15 32.10 -15.43 -4.09
N ASP A 16 31.74 -14.45 -3.26
CA ASP A 16 31.30 -14.65 -1.90
C ASP A 16 29.82 -15.02 -1.92
N VAL A 17 29.52 -16.30 -1.77
CA VAL A 17 28.17 -16.86 -1.86
C VAL A 17 27.21 -16.20 -0.85
N GLU A 18 27.73 -15.75 0.30
CA GLU A 18 26.98 -14.98 1.30
C GLU A 18 26.60 -13.57 0.80
N LEU A 19 27.51 -12.87 0.11
CA LEU A 19 27.18 -11.59 -0.54
C LEU A 19 26.19 -11.80 -1.71
N LYS A 20 26.35 -12.89 -2.45
CA LYS A 20 25.47 -13.22 -3.58
C LYS A 20 24.02 -13.49 -3.13
N THR A 21 23.83 -14.25 -2.05
CA THR A 21 22.49 -14.53 -1.49
C THR A 21 21.81 -13.28 -0.91
N GLY A 22 22.56 -12.41 -0.22
CA GLY A 22 22.05 -11.12 0.25
C GLY A 22 21.63 -10.19 -0.91
N VAL A 23 22.45 -10.13 -1.97
CA VAL A 23 22.14 -9.36 -3.19
C VAL A 23 20.92 -9.92 -3.92
N ASP A 24 20.76 -11.24 -3.98
CA ASP A 24 19.60 -11.90 -4.60
C ASP A 24 18.30 -11.57 -3.85
N ALA A 25 18.33 -11.55 -2.52
CA ALA A 25 17.18 -11.13 -1.69
C ALA A 25 16.81 -9.66 -1.91
N LEU A 26 17.79 -8.76 -1.97
CA LEU A 26 17.55 -7.34 -2.27
C LEU A 26 16.99 -7.13 -3.68
N ASN A 27 17.49 -7.88 -4.66
CA ASN A 27 16.98 -7.83 -6.03
C ASN A 27 15.54 -8.38 -6.11
N ALA A 28 15.22 -9.44 -5.38
CA ALA A 28 13.86 -9.95 -5.27
C ALA A 28 12.92 -8.90 -4.66
N LEU A 29 13.34 -8.21 -3.59
CA LEU A 29 12.57 -7.14 -2.96
C LEU A 29 12.32 -5.96 -3.93
N ARG A 30 13.32 -5.57 -4.73
CA ARG A 30 13.16 -4.54 -5.77
C ARG A 30 12.15 -4.96 -6.83
N ARG A 31 12.26 -6.20 -7.34
CA ARG A 31 11.30 -6.75 -8.32
C ARG A 31 9.88 -6.76 -7.76
N TYR A 32 9.72 -7.17 -6.50
CA TYR A 32 8.44 -7.15 -5.81
C TYR A 32 7.87 -5.73 -5.71
N ARG A 33 8.66 -4.73 -5.29
CA ARG A 33 8.21 -3.31 -5.23
C ARG A 33 7.74 -2.78 -6.58
N VAL A 34 8.47 -3.09 -7.67
CA VAL A 34 8.08 -2.68 -9.03
C VAL A 34 6.74 -3.32 -9.42
N ALA A 35 6.58 -4.62 -9.17
CA ALA A 35 5.34 -5.33 -9.46
C ALA A 35 4.17 -4.80 -8.61
N GLU A 36 4.40 -4.51 -7.34
CA GLU A 36 3.42 -3.92 -6.42
C GLU A 36 2.98 -2.53 -6.89
N MET A 37 3.92 -1.66 -7.26
CA MET A 37 3.60 -0.33 -7.79
C MET A 37 2.80 -0.41 -9.10
N ALA A 38 3.15 -1.32 -10.00
CA ALA A 38 2.41 -1.54 -11.25
C ALA A 38 0.99 -2.06 -10.96
N MET A 39 0.83 -2.98 -10.01
CA MET A 39 -0.48 -3.46 -9.56
C MET A 39 -1.33 -2.31 -9.00
N ARG A 40 -0.79 -1.52 -8.06
CA ARG A 40 -1.49 -0.37 -7.48
C ARG A 40 -1.94 0.65 -8.54
N ARG A 41 -1.11 0.88 -9.57
CA ARG A 41 -1.48 1.74 -10.71
C ARG A 41 -2.64 1.17 -11.52
N ARG A 42 -2.68 -0.14 -11.79
CA ARG A 42 -3.80 -0.79 -12.50
C ARG A 42 -5.10 -0.73 -11.69
N THR A 43 -5.04 -0.99 -10.40
CA THR A 43 -6.19 -0.85 -9.48
C THR A 43 -6.74 0.57 -9.49
N ARG A 44 -5.86 1.59 -9.43
CA ARG A 44 -6.25 3.01 -9.54
C ARG A 44 -6.94 3.33 -10.86
N ALA A 45 -6.39 2.85 -11.97
CA ALA A 45 -6.97 3.06 -13.29
C ALA A 45 -8.35 2.39 -13.43
N ALA A 46 -8.53 1.18 -12.91
CA ALA A 46 -9.80 0.47 -12.92
C ALA A 46 -10.87 1.21 -12.10
N LEU A 47 -10.50 1.75 -10.93
CA LEU A 47 -11.43 2.46 -10.03
C LEU A 47 -11.57 3.96 -10.35
N ARG A 48 -10.78 4.49 -11.30
CA ARG A 48 -10.65 5.94 -11.58
C ARG A 48 -10.29 6.79 -10.35
N LEU A 49 -9.56 6.20 -9.40
CA LEU A 49 -9.17 6.82 -8.14
C LEU A 49 -7.69 7.24 -8.14
N ASN A 50 -7.38 8.37 -7.50
CA ASN A 50 -5.99 8.72 -7.20
C ASN A 50 -5.49 8.02 -5.91
N GLU A 51 -4.23 8.25 -5.55
CA GLU A 51 -3.62 7.60 -4.38
C GLU A 51 -4.24 8.06 -3.06
N THR A 52 -4.48 9.36 -2.94
CA THR A 52 -5.12 9.96 -1.77
C THR A 52 -6.55 9.44 -1.61
N ASP A 53 -7.27 9.23 -2.71
CA ASP A 53 -8.61 8.64 -2.71
C ASP A 53 -8.59 7.21 -2.15
N ILE A 54 -7.69 6.36 -2.64
CA ILE A 54 -7.58 4.98 -2.15
C ILE A 54 -7.23 4.96 -0.66
N THR A 55 -6.30 5.79 -0.22
CA THR A 55 -5.94 5.89 1.20
C THR A 55 -7.14 6.34 2.03
N ALA A 56 -7.89 7.34 1.56
CA ALA A 56 -9.10 7.81 2.21
C ALA A 56 -10.17 6.71 2.34
N LEU A 57 -10.47 6.00 1.25
CA LEU A 57 -11.46 4.94 1.25
C LEU A 57 -11.03 3.76 2.14
N ARG A 58 -9.74 3.39 2.14
CA ARG A 58 -9.21 2.36 3.07
C ARG A 58 -9.39 2.77 4.52
N PHE A 59 -9.15 4.03 4.85
CA PHE A 59 -9.34 4.53 6.20
C PHE A 59 -10.80 4.42 6.65
N VAL A 60 -11.75 4.86 5.81
CA VAL A 60 -13.19 4.78 6.09
C VAL A 60 -13.63 3.31 6.23
N VAL A 61 -13.32 2.46 5.25
CA VAL A 61 -13.71 1.04 5.27
C VAL A 61 -13.14 0.30 6.48
N ASN A 62 -11.89 0.59 6.87
CA ASN A 62 -11.30 -0.02 8.05
C ASN A 62 -11.98 0.46 9.34
N ALA A 63 -12.29 1.75 9.45
CA ALA A 63 -12.98 2.28 10.62
C ALA A 63 -14.41 1.72 10.76
N GLU A 64 -15.12 1.50 9.64
CA GLU A 64 -16.44 0.86 9.65
C GLU A 64 -16.39 -0.58 10.17
N ARG A 65 -15.33 -1.35 9.84
CA ARG A 65 -15.12 -2.70 10.40
C ARG A 65 -14.97 -2.67 11.91
N ASP A 66 -14.36 -1.62 12.45
CA ASP A 66 -14.21 -1.39 13.88
C ASP A 66 -15.43 -0.70 14.52
N SER A 67 -16.53 -0.53 13.77
CA SER A 67 -17.72 0.23 14.19
C SER A 67 -17.41 1.66 14.68
N ARG A 68 -16.36 2.27 14.13
CA ARG A 68 -15.88 3.60 14.47
C ARG A 68 -16.32 4.61 13.42
N PRO A 69 -17.16 5.60 13.77
CA PRO A 69 -17.54 6.65 12.83
C PRO A 69 -16.33 7.50 12.44
N VAL A 70 -16.27 7.94 11.18
CA VAL A 70 -15.21 8.80 10.65
C VAL A 70 -15.76 10.17 10.30
N SER A 71 -15.28 11.22 10.95
CA SER A 71 -15.58 12.59 10.55
C SER A 71 -14.62 13.07 9.46
N PRO A 72 -14.97 14.13 8.70
CA PRO A 72 -14.01 14.80 7.81
C PRO A 72 -12.74 15.27 8.52
N LYS A 73 -12.83 15.64 9.80
CA LYS A 73 -11.68 16.05 10.60
C LYS A 73 -10.72 14.88 10.85
N ASP A 74 -11.25 13.70 11.15
CA ASP A 74 -10.45 12.49 11.34
C ASP A 74 -9.74 12.09 10.04
N LEU A 75 -10.45 12.20 8.92
CA LEU A 75 -9.88 11.93 7.61
C LEU A 75 -8.75 12.91 7.26
N ALA A 76 -8.94 14.21 7.55
CA ALA A 76 -7.90 15.23 7.35
C ALA A 76 -6.63 14.91 8.15
N GLY A 77 -6.81 14.54 9.43
CA GLY A 77 -5.71 14.15 10.31
C GLY A 77 -4.99 12.89 9.82
N HIS A 78 -5.73 11.89 9.37
CA HIS A 78 -5.15 10.66 8.83
C HIS A 78 -4.33 10.89 7.55
N LEU A 79 -4.84 11.74 6.66
CA LEU A 79 -4.19 12.02 5.37
C LEU A 79 -3.08 13.08 5.47
N GLY A 80 -2.98 13.80 6.58
CA GLY A 80 -2.02 14.90 6.76
C GLY A 80 -2.29 16.09 5.82
N ILE A 81 -3.55 16.34 5.47
CA ILE A 81 -3.95 17.42 4.54
C ILE A 81 -4.84 18.47 5.22
N SER A 82 -4.95 19.64 4.60
CA SER A 82 -5.77 20.73 5.13
C SER A 82 -7.27 20.40 5.14
N SER A 83 -8.05 21.10 5.98
CA SER A 83 -9.51 20.98 5.98
C SER A 83 -10.11 21.32 4.62
N ALA A 84 -9.60 22.34 3.93
CA ALA A 84 -10.09 22.73 2.61
C ALA A 84 -9.83 21.64 1.57
N SER A 85 -8.62 21.07 1.56
CA SER A 85 -8.25 19.93 0.71
C SER A 85 -9.10 18.69 1.00
N THR A 86 -9.41 18.46 2.28
CA THR A 86 -10.27 17.36 2.70
C THR A 86 -11.69 17.54 2.19
N THR A 87 -12.25 18.75 2.26
CA THR A 87 -13.58 19.04 1.71
C THR A 87 -13.64 18.73 0.21
N VAL A 88 -12.66 19.21 -0.56
CA VAL A 88 -12.58 18.94 -2.02
C VAL A 88 -12.48 17.45 -2.31
N LEU A 89 -11.65 16.72 -1.55
CA LEU A 89 -11.51 15.27 -1.69
C LEU A 89 -12.83 14.54 -1.39
N VAL A 90 -13.49 14.88 -0.29
CA VAL A 90 -14.74 14.25 0.11
C VAL A 90 -15.84 14.58 -0.89
N ASP A 91 -15.96 15.82 -1.34
CA ASP A 91 -16.95 16.22 -2.36
C ASP A 91 -16.76 15.42 -3.65
N ARG A 92 -15.51 15.27 -4.11
CA ARG A 92 -15.20 14.44 -5.27
C ARG A 92 -15.61 12.98 -5.08
N LEU A 93 -15.25 12.38 -3.94
CA LEU A 93 -15.57 10.98 -3.64
C LEU A 93 -17.08 10.75 -3.46
N VAL A 94 -17.81 11.73 -2.96
CA VAL A 94 -19.28 11.68 -2.90
C VAL A 94 -19.87 11.81 -4.30
N ALA A 95 -19.38 12.75 -5.11
CA ALA A 95 -19.86 12.97 -6.47
C ALA A 95 -19.63 11.75 -7.39
N SER A 96 -18.53 11.03 -7.19
CA SER A 96 -18.25 9.79 -7.93
C SER A 96 -18.88 8.55 -7.29
N GLY A 97 -19.68 8.71 -6.24
CA GLY A 97 -20.43 7.62 -5.61
C GLY A 97 -19.61 6.68 -4.73
N HIS A 98 -18.41 7.08 -4.29
CA HIS A 98 -17.58 6.25 -3.40
C HIS A 98 -17.86 6.46 -1.92
N LEU A 99 -18.23 7.68 -1.52
CA LEU A 99 -18.58 8.02 -0.15
C LEU A 99 -20.00 8.57 -0.06
N ASN A 100 -20.60 8.41 1.11
CA ASN A 100 -21.80 9.12 1.54
C ASN A 100 -21.51 9.93 2.80
N ARG A 101 -22.18 11.07 2.92
CA ARG A 101 -22.28 11.82 4.17
C ARG A 101 -23.53 11.39 4.90
N THR A 102 -23.38 10.90 6.12
CA THR A 102 -24.48 10.48 6.98
C THR A 102 -24.44 11.22 8.30
N LYS A 103 -25.56 11.24 9.03
CA LYS A 103 -25.61 11.83 10.37
C LYS A 103 -24.90 10.91 11.36
N HIS A 104 -24.18 11.48 12.31
CA HIS A 104 -23.53 10.69 13.35
C HIS A 104 -24.59 9.94 14.18
N PRO A 105 -24.40 8.64 14.46
CA PRO A 105 -25.43 7.80 15.10
C PRO A 105 -25.91 8.30 16.47
N SER A 106 -25.01 8.90 17.26
CA SER A 106 -25.31 9.44 18.59
C SER A 106 -25.43 10.97 18.65
N ASP A 107 -25.01 11.68 17.60
CA ASP A 107 -25.05 13.14 17.54
C ASP A 107 -25.58 13.58 16.17
N GLY A 108 -26.90 13.70 16.05
CA GLY A 108 -27.55 14.00 14.77
C GLY A 108 -27.14 15.33 14.11
N ARG A 109 -26.32 16.16 14.77
CA ARG A 109 -25.74 17.40 14.22
C ARG A 109 -24.37 17.17 13.57
N ALA A 110 -23.64 16.14 13.98
CA ALA A 110 -22.35 15.79 13.40
C ALA A 110 -22.52 14.96 12.13
N VAL A 111 -21.62 15.17 11.17
CA VAL A 111 -21.60 14.44 9.89
C VAL A 111 -20.44 13.45 9.90
N VAL A 112 -20.71 12.22 9.46
CA VAL A 112 -19.72 11.16 9.29
C VAL A 112 -19.71 10.67 7.85
N LEU A 113 -18.57 10.11 7.46
CA LEU A 113 -18.32 9.54 6.14
C LEU A 113 -18.55 8.04 6.20
N ALA A 114 -19.29 7.52 5.23
CA ALA A 114 -19.51 6.09 5.05
C ALA A 114 -19.15 5.68 3.62
N ALA A 115 -18.51 4.52 3.45
CA ALA A 115 -18.26 3.97 2.13
C ALA A 115 -19.57 3.46 1.51
N THR A 116 -19.70 3.59 0.19
CA THR A 116 -20.87 3.06 -0.51
C THR A 116 -20.77 1.54 -0.66
N PRO A 117 -21.90 0.81 -0.83
CA PRO A 117 -21.88 -0.62 -1.13
C PRO A 117 -21.04 -0.97 -2.37
N MET A 118 -21.10 -0.11 -3.40
CA MET A 118 -20.25 -0.19 -4.59
C MET A 118 -18.77 -0.16 -4.19
N THR A 119 -18.36 0.81 -3.37
CA THR A 119 -16.97 0.90 -2.89
C THR A 119 -16.55 -0.33 -2.09
N HIS A 120 -17.43 -0.87 -1.24
CA HIS A 120 -17.12 -2.12 -0.55
C HIS A 120 -16.91 -3.28 -1.53
N SER A 121 -17.78 -3.41 -2.54
CA SER A 121 -17.65 -4.45 -3.58
C SER A 121 -16.37 -4.27 -4.38
N ASP A 122 -16.13 -3.08 -4.92
CA ASP A 122 -14.96 -2.73 -5.73
C ASP A 122 -13.65 -2.96 -4.96
N MET A 123 -13.61 -2.51 -3.70
CA MET A 123 -12.45 -2.73 -2.85
C MET A 123 -12.29 -4.21 -2.50
N SER A 124 -13.38 -4.93 -2.25
CA SER A 124 -13.32 -6.37 -1.97
C SER A 124 -12.90 -7.18 -3.18
N GLU A 125 -13.35 -6.84 -4.38
CA GLU A 125 -13.01 -7.56 -5.61
C GLU A 125 -11.55 -7.30 -5.99
N VAL A 126 -11.17 -6.03 -6.10
CA VAL A 126 -9.83 -5.67 -6.57
C VAL A 126 -8.75 -5.99 -5.54
N PHE A 127 -8.99 -5.68 -4.25
CA PHE A 127 -8.02 -6.03 -3.21
C PHE A 127 -8.17 -7.46 -2.73
N GLY A 128 -9.35 -8.07 -2.79
CA GLY A 128 -9.56 -9.45 -2.36
C GLY A 128 -8.88 -10.45 -3.29
N ASP A 129 -8.98 -10.30 -4.60
CA ASP A 129 -8.28 -11.18 -5.54
C ASP A 129 -6.76 -11.08 -5.41
N MET A 130 -6.25 -9.88 -5.17
CA MET A 130 -4.83 -9.66 -4.90
C MET A 130 -4.44 -10.30 -3.55
N HIS A 131 -5.20 -10.03 -2.49
CA HIS A 131 -4.92 -10.53 -1.15
C HIS A 131 -5.02 -12.05 -1.11
N HIS A 132 -5.96 -12.65 -1.83
CA HIS A 132 -6.09 -14.10 -1.94
C HIS A 132 -4.85 -14.73 -2.61
N ARG A 133 -4.37 -14.15 -3.72
CA ARG A 133 -3.13 -14.58 -4.37
C ARG A 133 -1.91 -14.44 -3.46
N MET A 134 -1.79 -13.33 -2.72
CA MET A 134 -0.71 -13.12 -1.75
C MET A 134 -0.80 -14.10 -0.57
N MET A 135 -1.99 -14.34 -0.05
CA MET A 135 -2.23 -15.28 1.04
C MET A 135 -1.96 -16.73 0.61
N ALA A 136 -2.23 -17.10 -0.64
CA ALA A 136 -1.87 -18.42 -1.16
C ALA A 136 -0.34 -18.64 -1.13
N VAL A 137 0.44 -17.64 -1.53
CA VAL A 137 1.92 -17.68 -1.43
C VAL A 137 2.38 -17.70 0.03
N ALA A 138 1.77 -16.90 0.89
CA ALA A 138 2.11 -16.90 2.31
C ALA A 138 1.83 -18.26 2.97
N ARG A 139 0.72 -18.92 2.60
CA ARG A 139 0.34 -20.26 3.10
C ARG A 139 1.22 -21.38 2.55
N SER A 140 1.93 -21.16 1.44
CA SER A 140 2.87 -22.16 0.91
C SER A 140 4.23 -22.14 1.62
N LEU A 141 4.49 -21.17 2.51
CA LEU A 141 5.73 -21.10 3.26
C LEU A 141 5.70 -22.07 4.44
N GLU A 142 6.83 -22.73 4.70
CA GLU A 142 7.05 -23.41 5.96
C GLU A 142 7.18 -22.40 7.10
N ALA A 143 6.83 -22.82 8.33
CA ALA A 143 6.80 -21.92 9.48
C ALA A 143 8.17 -21.26 9.77
N HIS A 144 9.26 -21.99 9.56
CA HIS A 144 10.61 -21.47 9.73
C HIS A 144 10.91 -20.38 8.70
N ASP A 145 10.66 -20.65 7.42
CA ASP A 145 10.91 -19.70 6.32
C ASP A 145 10.08 -18.43 6.48
N ALA A 146 8.81 -18.57 6.85
CA ALA A 146 7.94 -17.42 7.12
C ALA A 146 8.51 -16.53 8.23
N THR A 147 9.06 -17.12 9.29
CA THR A 147 9.69 -16.39 10.39
C THR A 147 10.95 -15.64 9.92
N VAL A 148 11.81 -16.30 9.17
CA VAL A 148 13.05 -15.71 8.62
C VAL A 148 12.74 -14.55 7.67
N ILE A 149 11.79 -14.75 6.75
CA ILE A 149 11.37 -13.72 5.78
C ILE A 149 10.75 -12.52 6.50
N THR A 150 9.88 -12.76 7.48
CA THR A 150 9.23 -11.68 8.26
C THR A 150 10.28 -10.84 8.98
N ALA A 151 11.17 -11.47 9.73
CA ALA A 151 12.25 -10.77 10.45
C ALA A 151 13.18 -10.00 9.50
N PHE A 152 13.48 -10.54 8.32
CA PHE A 152 14.25 -9.83 7.30
C PHE A 152 13.52 -8.57 6.80
N LEU A 153 12.24 -8.68 6.44
CA LEU A 153 11.44 -7.57 5.91
C LEU A 153 11.18 -6.47 6.97
N GLU A 154 11.03 -6.83 8.23
CA GLU A 154 10.93 -5.87 9.34
C GLU A 154 12.22 -5.07 9.49
N ARG A 155 13.38 -5.73 9.58
CA ARG A 155 14.69 -5.05 9.63
C ARG A 155 14.93 -4.14 8.42
N MET A 156 14.54 -4.59 7.23
CA MET A 156 14.62 -3.77 6.02
C MET A 156 13.71 -2.55 6.08
N SER A 157 12.49 -2.69 6.61
CA SER A 157 11.56 -1.59 6.83
C SER A 157 12.15 -0.56 7.79
N ASP A 158 12.68 -1.01 8.93
CA ASP A 158 13.36 -0.14 9.89
C ASP A 158 14.55 0.59 9.27
N ALA A 159 15.37 -0.12 8.47
CA ALA A 159 16.54 0.45 7.82
C ALA A 159 16.19 1.57 6.83
N VAL A 160 15.06 1.47 6.11
CA VAL A 160 14.62 2.50 5.15
C VAL A 160 13.77 3.60 5.79
N SER A 161 13.16 3.35 6.95
CA SER A 161 12.38 4.34 7.70
C SER A 161 13.23 5.25 8.57
N LYS A 162 14.44 4.82 8.94
CA LYS A 162 15.46 5.68 9.54
C LYS A 162 16.04 6.60 8.46
N SER A 163 15.36 7.70 8.18
CA SER A 163 15.99 8.84 7.51
C SER A 163 17.03 9.43 8.47
N ASP A 164 18.29 9.46 8.06
CA ASP A 164 19.34 10.24 8.70
C ASP A 164 18.82 11.67 8.95
N LYS A 165 18.97 12.14 10.19
CA LYS A 165 18.90 13.56 10.53
C LYS A 165 20.23 14.22 10.18
#